data_AF-A0AAQ3QVR6-F1
#
_entry.id   AF-A0AAQ3QVR6-F1
#
_cell.length_a   1.000
_cell.length_b   1.000
_cell.length_c   1.000
_cell.angle_alpha   90.00
_cell.angle_beta   90.00
_cell.angle_gamma   90.00
#
_symmetry.space_group_name_H-M   'P 1'
#
loop_
_entity.id
_entity.type
_entity.pdbx_description
1 polymer ?
#
loop_
_entity_poly.entity_id
_entity_poly.type
_entity_poly.pdbx_seq_one_letter_code
_entity_poly.pdbx_strand_id
1 'polypeptide(L)'
;MFPIPTELVTLLGTSLIGGIMKLFAMSQEAKRKERLYALQALNTRFAHIEKARKHRDIGFQWTRRVIALLAVLSVIVLPKVVAIWMPDLPVFVGYPEIEEGFMFFTSDVEKIRWVELRGLTLTPLDTHLLSAIIGLYFGGSLAGHNKL
;
A
#
# COMPACT_ATOMS: atom_id res chain seq x y z
N MET A 1 -49.13 30.52 61.09
CA MET A 1 -48.04 30.03 60.22
C MET A 1 -48.40 28.60 59.83
N PHE A 2 -48.88 28.39 58.60
CA PHE A 2 -49.35 27.08 58.12
C PHE A 2 -48.18 26.08 58.05
N PRO A 3 -48.20 24.95 58.78
CA PRO A 3 -47.18 23.92 58.62
C PRO A 3 -47.52 23.11 57.36
N ILE A 4 -46.77 23.34 56.29
CA ILE A 4 -46.83 22.46 55.11
C ILE A 4 -46.42 21.05 55.57
N PRO A 5 -47.18 19.98 55.26
CA PRO A 5 -46.86 18.64 55.73
C PRO A 5 -45.46 18.21 55.27
N THR A 6 -44.60 17.85 56.21
CA THR A 6 -43.22 17.41 55.95
C THR A 6 -43.15 16.12 55.11
N GLU A 7 -44.23 15.34 55.10
CA GLU A 7 -44.43 14.17 54.22
C GLU A 7 -44.58 14.54 52.74
N LEU A 8 -45.31 15.62 52.41
CA LEU A 8 -45.40 16.11 51.03
C LEU A 8 -44.05 16.62 50.53
N VAL A 9 -43.26 17.26 51.41
CA VAL A 9 -41.92 17.76 51.08
C VAL A 9 -40.94 16.62 50.81
N THR A 10 -41.00 15.52 51.57
CA THR A 10 -40.14 14.35 51.38
C THR A 10 -40.58 13.51 50.17
N LEU A 11 -41.88 13.40 49.90
CA LEU A 11 -42.41 12.71 48.72
C LEU A 11 -42.11 13.49 47.41
N LEU A 12 -42.21 14.82 47.45
CA LEU A 12 -41.76 15.68 46.35
C LEU A 12 -40.23 15.67 46.21
N GLY A 13 -39.49 15.68 47.32
CA GLY A 13 -38.03 15.62 47.32
C GLY A 13 -37.49 14.32 46.69
N THR A 14 -38.08 13.18 47.03
CA THR A 14 -37.70 11.87 46.45
C THR A 14 -38.06 11.74 44.98
N SER A 15 -39.20 12.29 44.54
CA SER A 15 -39.58 12.33 43.11
C SER A 15 -38.67 13.25 42.29
N LEU A 16 -38.23 14.38 42.84
CA LEU A 16 -37.31 15.30 42.16
C LEU A 16 -35.92 14.67 42.02
N ILE A 17 -35.41 14.03 43.07
CA ILE A 17 -34.13 13.30 43.04
C ILE A 17 -34.20 12.11 42.06
N GLY A 18 -35.29 11.35 42.07
CA GLY A 18 -35.54 10.26 41.12
C GLY A 18 -35.64 10.76 39.66
N GLY A 19 -36.27 11.92 39.45
CA GLY A 19 -36.34 12.57 38.15
C GLY A 19 -34.97 12.99 37.60
N ILE A 20 -34.13 13.58 38.45
CA ILE A 20 -32.75 13.98 38.10
C ILE A 20 -31.90 12.74 37.79
N MET A 21 -31.97 11.69 38.61
CA MET A 21 -31.27 10.43 38.33
C MET A 21 -31.72 9.79 37.02
N LYS A 22 -33.02 9.86 36.68
CA LYS A 22 -33.54 9.38 35.41
C LYS A 22 -32.98 10.17 34.21
N LEU A 23 -32.87 11.49 34.32
CA LEU A 23 -32.25 12.33 33.27
C LEU A 23 -30.78 11.95 33.06
N PHE A 24 -30.02 11.75 34.15
CA PHE A 24 -28.64 11.27 34.06
C PHE A 24 -28.53 9.87 33.47
N ALA A 25 -29.39 8.94 33.88
CA ALA A 25 -29.43 7.58 33.34
C ALA A 25 -29.77 7.57 31.84
N MET A 26 -30.76 8.35 31.42
CA MET A 26 -31.11 8.50 30.00
C MET A 26 -29.96 9.12 29.19
N SER A 27 -29.22 10.09 29.76
CA SER A 27 -28.05 10.68 29.10
C SER A 27 -26.89 9.69 28.94
N GLN A 28 -26.68 8.80 29.92
CA GLN A 28 -25.65 7.76 29.85
C GLN A 28 -26.06 6.66 28.86
N GLU A 29 -27.34 6.29 28.84
CA GLU A 29 -27.88 5.32 27.90
C GLU A 29 -27.80 5.82 26.45
N ALA A 30 -28.09 7.11 26.21
CA ALA A 30 -27.94 7.75 24.89
C ALA A 30 -26.48 7.67 24.39
N LYS A 31 -25.51 8.04 25.24
CA LYS A 31 -24.07 7.92 24.91
C LYS A 31 -23.66 6.46 24.66
N ARG A 32 -24.26 5.49 25.36
CA ARG A 32 -23.99 4.06 25.15
C ARG A 32 -24.53 3.58 23.80
N LYS A 33 -25.75 4.00 23.43
CA LYS A 33 -26.36 3.70 22.13
C LYS A 33 -25.54 4.30 20.99
N GLU A 34 -25.10 5.54 21.12
CA GLU A 34 -24.22 6.20 20.14
C GLU A 34 -22.93 5.42 19.90
N ARG A 35 -22.25 5.00 20.97
CA ARG A 35 -21.04 4.14 20.87
C ARG A 35 -21.32 2.80 20.20
N LEU A 36 -22.46 2.18 20.50
CA LEU A 36 -22.85 0.92 19.85
C LEU A 36 -23.10 1.10 18.35
N TYR A 37 -23.78 2.18 17.95
CA TYR A 37 -23.96 2.49 16.52
C TYR A 37 -22.64 2.77 15.82
N ALA A 38 -21.71 3.50 16.46
CA ALA A 38 -20.37 3.71 15.92
C ALA A 38 -19.62 2.38 15.74
N LEU A 39 -19.66 1.49 16.74
CA LEU A 39 -19.06 0.15 16.63
C LEU A 39 -19.73 -0.70 15.55
N GLN A 40 -21.05 -0.63 15.40
CA GLN A 40 -21.77 -1.34 14.34
C GLN A 40 -21.38 -0.83 12.95
N ALA A 41 -21.24 0.48 12.76
CA ALA A 41 -20.74 1.08 11.53
C ALA A 41 -19.30 0.64 11.21
N LEU A 42 -18.44 0.52 12.23
CA LEU A 42 -17.10 -0.03 12.05
C LEU A 42 -17.14 -1.52 11.67
N ASN A 43 -17.93 -2.32 12.37
CA ASN A 43 -18.06 -3.75 12.11
C ASN A 43 -18.61 -4.06 10.70
N THR A 44 -19.57 -3.27 10.21
CA THR A 44 -20.07 -3.41 8.83
C THR A 44 -18.97 -3.09 7.82
N ARG A 45 -18.19 -2.02 8.01
CA ARG A 45 -17.03 -1.70 7.17
C ARG A 45 -16.00 -2.85 7.16
N PHE A 46 -15.66 -3.39 8.33
CA PHE A 46 -14.76 -4.54 8.41
C PHE A 46 -15.32 -5.75 7.67
N ALA A 47 -16.61 -6.07 7.83
CA ALA A 47 -17.25 -7.18 7.14
C ALA A 47 -17.24 -6.99 5.61
N HIS A 48 -17.44 -5.78 5.10
CA HIS A 48 -17.34 -5.48 3.68
C HIS A 48 -15.91 -5.63 3.15
N ILE A 49 -14.92 -5.10 3.87
CA ILE A 49 -13.50 -5.25 3.52
C ILE A 49 -13.07 -6.72 3.55
N GLU A 50 -13.52 -7.48 4.54
CA GLU A 50 -13.21 -8.90 4.68
C GLU A 50 -13.88 -9.74 3.58
N LYS A 51 -15.13 -9.44 3.23
CA LYS A 51 -15.81 -10.06 2.07
C LYS A 51 -15.07 -9.77 0.76
N ALA A 52 -14.59 -8.54 0.57
CA ALA A 52 -13.78 -8.18 -0.58
C ALA A 52 -12.44 -8.93 -0.61
N ARG A 53 -11.79 -9.13 0.55
CA ARG A 53 -10.57 -9.96 0.64
C ARG A 53 -10.84 -11.45 0.40
N LYS A 54 -12.00 -11.96 0.84
CA LYS A 54 -12.41 -13.37 0.68
C LYS A 54 -12.83 -13.70 -0.75
N HIS A 55 -13.27 -12.72 -1.55
CA HIS A 55 -13.40 -12.86 -3.01
C HIS A 55 -12.03 -12.86 -3.67
N ARG A 56 -11.33 -13.99 -3.51
CA ARG A 56 -10.11 -14.31 -4.23
C ARG A 56 -10.50 -14.85 -5.60
N ASP A 57 -10.55 -14.00 -6.61
CA ASP A 57 -10.60 -14.46 -8.00
C ASP A 57 -9.33 -15.27 -8.29
N ILE A 58 -9.49 -16.59 -8.31
CA ILE A 58 -8.40 -17.55 -8.58
C ILE A 58 -7.79 -17.25 -9.96
N GLY A 59 -8.62 -16.83 -10.91
CA GLY A 59 -8.20 -16.37 -12.24
C GLY A 59 -7.37 -15.08 -12.23
N PHE A 60 -7.66 -14.13 -11.34
CA PHE A 60 -6.91 -12.86 -11.27
C PHE A 60 -5.47 -13.07 -10.77
N GLN A 61 -5.29 -13.95 -9.78
CA GLN A 61 -3.94 -14.29 -9.29
C GLN A 61 -3.11 -15.05 -10.32
N TRP A 62 -3.74 -15.93 -11.10
CA TRP A 62 -3.07 -16.67 -12.17
C TRP A 62 -2.69 -15.76 -13.35
N THR A 63 -3.61 -14.88 -13.77
CA THR A 63 -3.36 -13.90 -14.85
C THR A 63 -2.15 -13.01 -14.52
N ARG A 64 -2.03 -12.56 -13.26
CA ARG A 64 -0.87 -11.77 -12.81
C ARG A 64 0.45 -12.53 -12.92
N ARG A 65 0.47 -13.84 -12.62
CA ARG A 65 1.66 -14.69 -12.78
C ARG A 65 2.04 -14.87 -14.25
N VAL A 66 1.05 -15.08 -15.11
CA VAL A 66 1.26 -15.25 -16.55
C VAL A 66 1.81 -13.99 -17.19
N ILE A 67 1.27 -12.80 -16.86
CA ILE A 67 1.79 -11.51 -17.38
C ILE A 67 3.23 -11.28 -16.92
N ALA A 68 3.55 -11.54 -15.65
CA ALA A 68 4.92 -11.40 -15.16
C ALA A 68 5.89 -12.35 -15.87
N LEU A 69 5.51 -13.62 -16.06
CA LEU A 69 6.32 -14.59 -16.78
C LEU A 69 6.50 -14.22 -18.26
N LEU A 70 5.44 -13.75 -18.94
CA LEU A 70 5.52 -13.29 -20.32
C LEU A 70 6.39 -12.03 -20.46
N ALA A 71 6.30 -11.09 -19.52
CA ALA A 71 7.12 -9.89 -19.52
C ALA A 71 8.62 -10.21 -19.31
N VAL A 72 8.94 -11.08 -18.34
CA VAL A 72 10.33 -11.51 -18.10
C VAL A 72 10.88 -12.28 -19.29
N LEU A 73 10.08 -13.19 -19.86
CA LEU A 73 10.45 -13.92 -21.07
C LEU A 73 10.67 -12.94 -22.23
N SER A 74 9.82 -11.94 -22.41
CA SER A 74 9.97 -10.92 -23.44
C SER A 74 11.26 -10.10 -23.27
N VAL A 75 11.61 -9.67 -22.06
CA VAL A 75 12.83 -8.88 -21.80
C VAL A 75 14.10 -9.69 -22.08
N ILE A 76 14.10 -11.00 -21.87
CA ILE A 76 15.27 -11.85 -22.12
C ILE A 76 15.32 -12.35 -23.57
N VAL A 77 14.16 -12.69 -24.14
CA VAL A 77 14.06 -13.28 -25.48
C VAL A 77 14.19 -12.21 -26.57
N LEU A 78 13.65 -11.00 -26.38
CA LEU A 78 13.77 -9.93 -27.39
C LEU A 78 15.23 -9.61 -27.74
N PRO A 79 16.13 -9.31 -26.78
CA PRO A 79 17.53 -9.03 -27.09
C PRO A 79 18.22 -10.20 -27.81
N LYS A 80 17.88 -11.45 -27.44
CA LYS A 80 18.43 -12.63 -28.10
C LYS A 80 17.93 -12.80 -29.54
N VAL A 81 16.65 -12.59 -29.78
CA VAL A 81 16.07 -12.67 -31.13
C VAL A 81 16.60 -11.54 -32.01
N VAL A 82 16.71 -10.32 -31.48
CA VAL A 82 17.30 -9.18 -32.18
C VAL A 82 18.78 -9.45 -32.51
N ALA A 83 19.56 -9.98 -31.57
CA ALA A 83 20.96 -10.33 -31.81
C ALA A 83 21.16 -11.43 -32.87
N ILE A 84 20.18 -12.34 -33.05
CA ILE A 84 20.23 -13.40 -34.08
C ILE A 84 19.84 -12.83 -35.46
N TRP A 85 18.84 -11.96 -35.53
CA TRP A 85 18.34 -11.41 -36.80
C TRP A 85 19.17 -10.23 -37.32
N MET A 86 19.78 -9.46 -36.41
CA MET A 86 20.54 -8.27 -36.74
C MET A 86 21.82 -8.19 -35.88
N PRO A 87 22.84 -9.01 -36.20
CA PRO A 87 24.07 -9.12 -35.41
C PRO A 87 24.91 -7.82 -35.39
N ASP A 88 24.67 -6.92 -36.33
CA ASP A 88 25.44 -5.68 -36.51
C ASP A 88 24.82 -4.45 -35.83
N LEU A 89 23.73 -4.58 -35.04
CA LEU A 89 23.14 -3.44 -34.35
C LEU A 89 24.05 -2.96 -33.20
N PRO A 90 24.65 -1.76 -33.28
CA PRO A 90 25.44 -1.24 -32.17
C PRO A 90 24.50 -0.77 -31.06
N VAL A 91 24.71 -1.28 -29.84
CA VAL A 91 24.02 -0.79 -28.64
C VAL A 91 24.96 0.14 -27.90
N PHE A 92 24.56 1.40 -27.77
CA PHE A 92 25.33 2.43 -27.08
C PHE A 92 25.00 2.42 -25.59
N VAL A 93 25.98 2.14 -24.75
CA VAL A 93 25.85 2.26 -23.28
C VAL A 93 26.75 3.39 -22.82
N GLY A 94 26.16 4.36 -22.12
CA GLY A 94 26.91 5.44 -21.48
C GLY A 94 27.38 4.98 -20.10
N TYR A 95 28.70 4.85 -19.92
CA TYR A 95 29.30 4.70 -18.60
C TYR A 95 29.86 6.05 -18.15
N PRO A 96 29.60 6.49 -16.91
CA PRO A 96 30.31 7.62 -16.33
C PRO A 96 31.74 7.16 -15.99
N GLU A 97 32.73 7.61 -16.77
CA GLU A 97 34.14 7.48 -16.41
C GLU A 97 34.56 8.77 -15.69
N ILE A 98 35.12 8.64 -14.49
CA ILE A 98 35.79 9.73 -13.79
C ILE A 98 37.21 9.78 -14.38
N GLU A 99 37.47 10.71 -15.30
CA GLU A 99 38.85 11.00 -15.67
C GLU A 99 39.49 11.77 -14.52
N GLU A 100 40.36 11.09 -13.75
CA GLU A 100 41.13 11.71 -12.67
C GLU A 100 41.89 12.92 -13.21
N GLY A 101 41.48 14.11 -12.78
CA GLY A 101 42.18 15.34 -13.09
C GLY A 101 43.62 15.31 -12.59
N PHE A 102 44.55 15.89 -13.36
CA PHE A 102 45.95 15.97 -12.92
C PHE A 102 46.06 16.91 -11.70
N MET A 103 46.31 16.30 -10.53
CA MET A 103 46.82 16.88 -9.28
C MET A 103 46.48 18.37 -9.07
N PHE A 104 45.32 18.65 -8.47
CA PHE A 104 44.83 19.98 -7.99
C PHE A 104 44.57 21.08 -9.04
N PHE A 105 44.93 20.91 -10.32
CA PHE A 105 44.74 21.96 -11.34
C PHE A 105 43.46 21.82 -12.17
N THR A 106 42.87 20.62 -12.21
CA THR A 106 41.65 20.34 -12.97
C THR A 106 40.66 19.61 -12.09
N SER A 107 39.43 20.14 -12.00
CA SER A 107 38.32 19.45 -11.34
C SER A 107 37.98 18.18 -12.13
N ASP A 108 37.69 17.07 -11.44
CA ASP A 108 37.12 15.87 -12.06
C ASP A 108 35.89 16.30 -12.86
N VAL A 109 35.93 16.08 -14.17
CA VAL A 109 34.79 16.35 -15.06
C VAL A 109 34.18 15.00 -15.39
N GLU A 110 32.97 14.77 -14.89
CA GLU A 110 32.17 13.60 -15.24
C GLU A 110 31.82 13.67 -16.73
N LYS A 111 32.54 12.92 -17.57
CA LYS A 111 32.24 12.79 -18.99
C LYS A 111 31.58 11.45 -19.25
N ILE A 112 30.42 11.49 -19.87
CA ILE A 112 29.71 10.28 -20.32
C ILE A 112 30.46 9.75 -21.54
N ARG A 113 31.16 8.62 -21.38
CA ARG A 113 31.78 7.92 -22.51
C ARG A 113 30.78 6.94 -23.09
N TRP A 114 30.43 7.15 -24.35
CA TRP A 114 29.58 6.25 -25.12
C TRP A 114 30.43 5.10 -25.65
N VAL A 115 30.22 3.89 -25.11
CA VAL A 115 30.90 2.68 -25.59
C VAL A 115 29.92 1.88 -26.45
N GLU A 116 30.34 1.54 -27.67
CA GLU A 116 29.62 0.64 -28.56
C GLU A 116 29.84 -0.80 -28.11
N LEU A 117 28.79 -1.44 -27.58
CA LEU A 117 28.80 -2.88 -27.36
C LEU A 117 28.26 -3.57 -28.61
N ARG A 118 29.06 -4.48 -29.18
CA ARG A 118 28.70 -5.31 -30.33
C ARG A 118 28.41 -6.73 -29.86
N GLY A 119 27.24 -7.27 -30.22
CA GLY A 119 26.80 -8.61 -29.81
C GLY A 119 26.01 -8.63 -28.49
N LEU A 120 25.47 -9.81 -28.17
CA LEU A 120 24.44 -10.13 -27.15
C LEU A 120 24.49 -9.23 -25.90
N THR A 121 23.84 -8.07 -25.97
CA THR A 121 23.97 -7.02 -24.98
C THR A 121 22.84 -7.13 -23.96
N LEU A 122 23.17 -7.57 -22.75
CA LEU A 122 22.33 -7.31 -21.59
C LEU A 122 22.69 -5.90 -21.11
N THR A 123 21.81 -4.94 -21.35
CA THR A 123 22.06 -3.56 -20.93
C THR A 123 21.84 -3.42 -19.42
N PRO A 124 22.45 -2.41 -18.77
CA PRO A 124 22.12 -2.06 -17.40
C PRO A 124 20.61 -1.80 -17.21
N LEU A 125 19.96 -1.24 -18.23
CA LEU A 125 18.52 -1.00 -18.27
C LEU A 125 17.73 -2.32 -18.18
N ASP A 126 18.11 -3.37 -18.90
CA ASP A 126 17.43 -4.69 -18.84
C ASP A 126 17.50 -5.29 -17.44
N THR A 127 18.64 -5.14 -16.76
CA THR A 127 18.82 -5.62 -15.39
C THR A 127 17.97 -4.83 -14.39
N HIS A 128 17.86 -3.50 -14.56
CA HIS A 128 17.00 -2.65 -13.74
C HIS A 128 15.51 -2.90 -13.98
N LEU A 129 15.09 -3.13 -15.22
CA LEU A 129 13.72 -3.47 -15.56
C LEU A 129 13.35 -4.85 -15.02
N LEU A 130 14.26 -5.82 -15.11
CA LEU A 130 14.08 -7.15 -14.55
C LEU A 130 13.90 -7.09 -13.02
N SER A 131 14.73 -6.31 -12.32
CA SER A 131 14.61 -6.15 -10.86
C SER A 131 13.30 -5.46 -10.45
N ALA A 132 12.84 -4.46 -11.22
CA ALA A 132 11.55 -3.80 -11.01
C ALA A 132 10.35 -4.76 -11.22
N ILE A 133 10.37 -5.59 -12.26
CA ILE A 133 9.30 -6.58 -12.53
C ILE A 133 9.27 -7.64 -11.43
N ILE A 134 10.44 -8.15 -11.03
CA ILE A 134 10.57 -9.11 -9.93
C ILE A 134 10.08 -8.49 -8.61
N GLY A 135 10.48 -7.25 -8.32
CA GLY A 135 10.02 -6.50 -7.15
C GLY A 135 8.51 -6.27 -7.12
N LEU A 136 7.90 -5.92 -8.26
CA LEU A 136 6.44 -5.77 -8.40
C LEU A 136 5.71 -7.10 -8.21
N TYR A 137 6.26 -8.21 -8.74
CA TYR A 137 5.70 -9.55 -8.58
C TYR A 137 5.67 -9.99 -7.10
N PHE A 138 6.80 -9.84 -6.39
CA PHE A 138 6.88 -10.19 -4.98
C PHE A 138 6.16 -9.19 -4.08
N GLY A 139 6.21 -7.89 -4.38
CA GLY A 139 5.50 -6.83 -3.65
C GLY A 139 3.98 -7.01 -3.67
N GLY A 140 3.40 -7.33 -4.83
CA GLY A 140 1.97 -7.65 -4.96
C GLY A 140 1.59 -9.03 -4.39
N SER A 141 2.56 -9.92 -4.13
CA SER A 141 2.35 -11.22 -3.49
C SER A 141 2.27 -11.08 -1.96
N LEU A 142 3.04 -10.17 -1.36
CA LEU A 142 3.07 -9.95 0.10
C LEU A 142 1.80 -9.29 0.62
N ALA A 143 1.20 -8.36 -0.13
CA ALA A 143 -0.09 -7.73 0.23
C ALA A 143 -1.26 -8.74 0.29
N GLY A 144 -1.11 -9.93 -0.32
CA GLY A 144 -2.07 -11.02 -0.26
C GLY A 144 -1.89 -11.98 0.92
N HIS A 145 -0.83 -11.81 1.73
CA HIS A 145 -0.45 -12.74 2.81
C HIS A 145 -0.37 -12.03 4.17
N ASN A 146 -1.42 -11.33 4.57
CA ASN A 146 -1.61 -11.00 5.99
C ASN A 146 -2.84 -11.74 6.51
N LYS A 147 -2.65 -13.05 6.77
CA LYS A 147 -3.38 -13.77 7.81
C LYS A 147 -2.65 -13.51 9.12
N LEU A 148 -3.04 -12.44 9.81
CA LEU A 148 -3.07 -12.33 11.27
C LEU A 148 -4.30 -11.49 11.60
#